data_AF-A0A2H5QYF6-F1
#
_entry.id   AF-A0A2H5QYF6-F1
#
_cell.length_a   1.000
_cell.length_b   1.000
_cell.length_c   1.000
_cell.angle_alpha   90.00
_cell.angle_beta   90.00
_cell.angle_gamma   90.00
#
_symmetry.space_group_name_H-M   'P 1'
#
loop_
_entity.id
_entity.type
_entity.pdbx_description
1 polymer ?
#
loop_
_entity_poly.entity_id
_entity_poly.type
_entity_poly.pdbx_seq_one_letter_code
_entity_poly.pdbx_strand_id
1 'polypeptide(L)'
;MLPSLTILHLGNDSFSGKKMVFSMAGFPQLQVLRLSWLGLLETLVVESGAMPGLKYFGIEDCNNQLMVPERLRMLPLPQEW
;
A
#
# COMPACT_ATOMS: atom_id res chain seq x y z
N MET A 1 -5.65 12.48 -9.36
CA MET A 1 -5.94 11.08 -9.74
C MET A 1 -4.77 10.61 -10.57
N LEU A 2 -4.23 9.41 -10.31
CA LEU A 2 -3.14 8.84 -11.10
C LEU A 2 -3.67 7.61 -11.86
N PRO A 3 -4.45 7.82 -12.94
CA PRO A 3 -5.26 6.77 -13.55
C PRO A 3 -4.43 5.65 -14.18
N SER A 4 -3.18 5.93 -14.55
CA SER A 4 -2.27 4.96 -15.21
C SER A 4 -1.21 4.41 -14.27
N LEU A 5 -1.23 4.76 -12.98
CA LEU A 5 -0.24 4.28 -12.02
C LEU A 5 -0.47 2.79 -11.75
N THR A 6 0.50 1.96 -12.15
CA THR A 6 0.45 0.51 -11.97
C THR A 6 1.28 0.03 -10.78
N ILE A 7 2.28 0.82 -10.38
CA ILE A 7 3.20 0.50 -9.28
C ILE A 7 3.31 1.73 -8.40
N LEU A 8 3.10 1.55 -7.09
CA LEU A 8 3.32 2.56 -6.08
C LEU A 8 4.29 1.99 -5.06
N HIS A 9 5.49 2.57 -5.01
CA HIS A 9 6.48 2.28 -3.98
C HIS A 9 6.66 3.51 -3.11
N LEU A 10 6.39 3.35 -1.82
CA LEU A 10 6.63 4.35 -0.79
C LEU A 10 7.81 3.87 0.06
N GLY A 11 8.99 4.43 -0.21
CA GLY A 11 10.24 4.11 0.48
C GLY A 11 10.50 5.01 1.68
N ASN A 12 11.74 4.97 2.16
CA ASN A 12 12.20 5.75 3.32
C ASN A 12 11.79 7.23 3.22
N ASP A 13 11.27 7.77 4.33
CA ASP A 13 10.81 9.16 4.48
C ASP A 13 9.74 9.65 3.46
N SER A 14 9.19 8.77 2.63
CA SER A 14 8.10 9.16 1.70
C SER A 14 6.77 9.43 2.39
N PHE A 15 6.61 8.95 3.63
CA PHE A 15 5.42 9.17 4.44
C PHE A 15 5.76 9.19 5.93
N SER A 16 5.54 10.34 6.58
CA SER A 16 5.75 10.51 8.03
C SER A 16 4.44 10.51 8.84
N GLY A 17 3.32 10.16 8.21
CA GLY A 17 2.02 10.08 8.87
C GLY A 17 1.82 8.74 9.58
N LYS A 18 0.87 8.72 10.52
CA LYS A 18 0.48 7.50 11.25
C LYS A 18 -0.57 6.65 10.52
N LYS A 19 -1.40 7.29 9.70
CA LYS A 19 -2.54 6.66 9.03
C LYS A 19 -2.50 6.95 7.53
N MET A 20 -2.49 5.91 6.72
CA MET A 20 -2.58 6.01 5.27
C MET A 20 -3.93 5.47 4.80
N VAL A 21 -4.60 6.23 3.94
CA VAL A 21 -5.95 5.90 3.43
C VAL A 21 -5.91 5.82 1.91
N PHE A 22 -6.32 4.67 1.37
CA PHE A 22 -6.55 4.49 -0.05
C PHE A 22 -8.04 4.58 -0.32
N SER A 23 -8.44 5.62 -1.05
CA SER A 23 -9.83 5.88 -1.42
C SER A 23 -10.20 5.31 -2.78
N MET A 24 -11.50 5.10 -3.01
CA MET A 24 -12.06 4.44 -4.19
C MET A 24 -11.53 5.00 -5.53
N ALA A 25 -11.37 6.33 -5.63
CA ALA A 25 -11.00 7.00 -6.86
C ALA A 25 -9.48 7.15 -7.08
N GLY A 26 -8.63 6.85 -6.08
CA GLY A 26 -7.22 7.27 -6.12
C GLY A 26 -6.39 6.59 -7.21
N PHE A 27 -6.55 5.26 -7.35
CA PHE A 27 -5.60 4.39 -8.06
C PHE A 27 -6.30 3.21 -8.77
N PRO A 28 -7.04 3.45 -9.87
CA PRO A 28 -7.85 2.42 -10.51
C PRO A 28 -7.01 1.29 -11.15
N GLN A 29 -5.81 1.59 -11.65
CA GLN A 29 -4.95 0.64 -12.37
C GLN A 29 -3.78 0.11 -11.53
N LEU A 30 -3.75 0.39 -10.22
CA LEU A 30 -2.62 -0.01 -9.38
C LEU A 30 -2.61 -1.52 -9.16
N GLN A 31 -1.50 -2.14 -9.53
CA GLN A 31 -1.26 -3.58 -9.46
C GLN A 31 -0.29 -3.96 -8.35
N VAL A 32 0.65 -3.08 -8.02
CA VAL A 32 1.69 -3.30 -7.00
C VAL A 32 1.69 -2.15 -6.00
N LEU A 33 1.58 -2.48 -4.71
CA LEU A 33 1.80 -1.55 -3.60
C LEU A 33 2.95 -2.06 -2.74
N ARG A 34 4.01 -1.27 -2.62
CA ARG A 34 5.17 -1.57 -1.77
C ARG A 34 5.38 -0.46 -0.75
N LEU A 35 5.48 -0.84 0.52
CA LEU A 35 5.75 0.05 1.64
C LEU A 35 7.07 -0.38 2.26
N SER A 36 8.09 0.48 2.18
CA SER A 36 9.42 0.18 2.70
C SER A 36 9.87 1.29 3.64
N TRP A 37 10.41 0.95 4.81
CA TRP A 37 11.02 1.90 5.74
C TRP A 37 10.07 2.99 6.27
N LEU A 38 8.78 2.64 6.45
CA LEU A 38 7.76 3.57 6.98
C LEU A 38 7.53 3.34 8.47
N GLY A 39 8.51 3.67 9.30
CA GLY A 39 8.50 3.38 10.75
C GLY A 39 7.39 4.07 11.54
N LEU A 40 6.85 5.20 11.05
CA LEU A 40 5.77 5.94 11.70
C LEU A 40 4.36 5.47 11.31
N LEU A 41 4.24 4.67 10.25
CA LEU A 41 2.95 4.21 9.76
C LEU A 41 2.38 3.15 10.70
N GLU A 42 1.26 3.45 11.34
CA GLU A 42 0.58 2.57 12.31
C GLU A 42 -0.62 1.86 11.66
N THR A 43 -1.32 2.51 10.73
CA THR A 43 -2.58 1.98 10.18
C THR A 43 -2.70 2.22 8.68
N LEU A 44 -3.03 1.15 7.96
CA LEU A 44 -3.50 1.19 6.57
C LEU A 44 -5.00 1.02 6.51
N VAL A 45 -5.68 1.96 5.84
CA VAL A 45 -7.11 1.87 5.55
C VAL A 45 -7.29 1.78 4.06
N VAL A 46 -8.06 0.79 3.62
CA VAL A 46 -8.45 0.68 2.22
C VAL A 46 -9.96 0.67 2.15
N GLU A 47 -10.52 1.73 1.58
CA GLU A 47 -11.96 1.90 1.44
C GLU A 47 -12.53 0.89 0.42
N SER A 48 -13.84 0.66 0.50
CA SER A 48 -14.52 -0.21 -0.47
C SER A 48 -14.28 0.29 -1.89
N GLY A 49 -13.88 -0.61 -2.78
CA GLY A 49 -13.58 -0.29 -4.18
C GLY A 49 -12.25 0.41 -4.43
N ALA A 50 -11.43 0.67 -3.41
CA ALA A 50 -10.11 1.24 -3.60
C ALA A 50 -9.10 0.19 -4.11
N MET A 51 -8.27 0.60 -5.07
CA MET A 51 -7.27 -0.24 -5.74
C MET A 51 -7.85 -1.59 -6.22
N PRO A 52 -8.87 -1.57 -7.09
CA PRO A 52 -9.57 -2.80 -7.50
C PRO A 52 -8.67 -3.75 -8.29
N GLY A 53 -7.62 -3.24 -8.94
CA GLY A 53 -6.66 -4.02 -9.71
C GLY A 53 -5.44 -4.52 -8.94
N LEU A 54 -5.39 -4.36 -7.61
CA LEU A 54 -4.20 -4.68 -6.82
C LEU A 54 -3.95 -6.19 -6.79
N LYS A 55 -2.75 -6.59 -7.21
CA LYS A 55 -2.33 -8.00 -7.32
C LYS A 55 -1.25 -8.35 -6.32
N TYR A 56 -0.37 -7.41 -6.00
CA TYR A 56 0.79 -7.65 -5.15
C TYR A 56 0.90 -6.59 -4.06
N PHE A 57 1.26 -7.03 -2.86
CA PHE A 57 1.45 -6.16 -1.72
C PHE A 57 2.71 -6.57 -0.94
N GLY A 58 3.60 -5.62 -0.73
CA GLY A 58 4.84 -5.82 0.01
C GLY A 58 5.00 -4.81 1.14
N ILE A 59 5.45 -5.29 2.30
CA ILE A 59 5.87 -4.47 3.44
C ILE A 59 7.28 -4.90 3.83
N GLU A 60 8.16 -3.92 4.01
CA GLU A 60 9.56 -4.12 4.35
C GLU A 60 10.00 -3.06 5.36
N ASP A 61 10.57 -3.46 6.50
CA ASP A 61 11.12 -2.55 7.52
C ASP A 61 10.17 -1.39 7.95
N CYS A 62 8.86 -1.67 7.97
CA CYS A 62 7.84 -0.77 8.52
C CYS A 62 7.59 -1.06 10.01
N ASN A 63 6.69 -0.30 10.64
CA ASN A 63 6.29 -0.54 12.02
C ASN A 63 5.78 -1.98 12.22
N ASN A 64 6.37 -2.72 13.16
CA ASN A 64 5.97 -4.09 13.51
C ASN A 64 4.51 -4.22 13.97
N GLN A 65 3.90 -3.12 14.43
CA GLN A 65 2.50 -3.06 14.87
C GLN A 65 1.55 -2.54 13.77
N LEU A 66 2.04 -2.41 12.52
CA LEU A 66 1.25 -1.90 11.41
C LEU A 66 -0.03 -2.72 11.19
N MET A 67 -1.18 -2.07 11.37
CA MET A 67 -2.49 -2.65 11.10
C MET A 67 -2.75 -2.62 9.60
N VAL A 68 -2.68 -3.81 9.00
CA VAL A 68 -2.93 -4.04 7.57
C VAL A 68 -4.32 -4.67 7.40
N PRO A 69 -5.16 -4.19 6.46
CA PRO A 69 -6.41 -4.86 6.12
C PRO A 69 -6.19 -6.31 5.66
N GLU A 70 -7.06 -7.23 6.05
CA GLU A 70 -6.95 -8.66 5.74
C GLU A 70 -6.82 -8.93 4.23
N ARG A 71 -7.62 -8.23 3.40
CA ARG A 71 -7.54 -8.34 1.93
C ARG A 71 -6.13 -8.06 1.36
N LEU A 72 -5.33 -7.22 2.01
CA LEU A 72 -3.96 -6.95 1.58
C LEU A 72 -2.99 -8.01 2.07
N ARG A 73 -3.20 -8.56 3.27
CA ARG A 73 -2.38 -9.65 3.82
C ARG A 73 -2.48 -10.94 3.02
N MET A 74 -3.59 -11.15 2.32
CA MET A 74 -3.81 -12.31 1.46
C MET A 74 -3.13 -12.20 0.08
N LEU A 75 -2.61 -11.01 -0.29
CA LEU A 75 -1.97 -10.83 -1.58
C LEU A 75 -0.54 -11.38 -1.56
N PRO A 76 -0.06 -11.95 -2.67
CA PRO A 76 1.32 -12.37 -2.80
C PRO A 76 2.28 -11.18 -2.67
N LEU A 77 3.48 -11.47 -2.17
CA LEU A 77 4.59 -10.54 -2.24
C LEU A 77 4.93 -10.27 -3.71
N PRO A 78 5.31 -9.03 -4.09
CA PRO A 78 5.80 -8.77 -5.44
C PRO A 78 7.04 -9.64 -5.73
N GLN A 79 7.05 -10.39 -6.83
CA GLN A 79 8.28 -11.01 -7.33
C GLN A 79 9.27 -9.91 -7.75
N GLU A 80 10.56 -10.15 -7.50
CA GLU A 80 11.68 -9.20 -7.58
C GLU A 80 11.59 -8.14 -8.70
N TRP A 81 11.89 -6.89 -8.31
CA TRP A 81 12.47 -5.83 -9.13
C TRP A 81 13.58 -5.16 -8.31
#